data_AF-A0A7T4YD09-F1
#
_entry.id   AF-A0A7T4YD09-F1
#
_cell.length_a   1.000
_cell.length_b   1.000
_cell.length_c   1.000
_cell.angle_alpha   90.00
_cell.angle_beta   90.00
_cell.angle_gamma   90.00
#
_symmetry.space_group_name_H-M   'P 1'
#
loop_
_entity.id
_entity.type
_entity.pdbx_description
1 polymer ?
#
loop_
_entity_poly.entity_id
_entity_poly.type
_entity_poly.pdbx_seq_one_letter_code
_entity_poly.pdbx_strand_id
1 'polypeptide(L)'
;MPTQTDENSISNTAAPSQPATITQSIAPHQLTYIQLWRLRLRFLTAPLRFCWKYKVASFITIAVFLFTIVFTYFAWHLYLDNQLESNFDRLRASSIPITLSETQQQYTTNSPDAANYYISYINALGDAEDQLRQTTVAQSDTIFDEIPYSSDYLDYYSPLPFISFTPVPEDWYALNQLPPEQLTYAAKTFLNDIKSDLDALHNVPDFTTCQWPVDFSTGIESYNTQAHNIRASCRILSLQAWLATTEKRYDDAINSLTAIRKLADSLNNAPDIIQPLTRCSVLSLLFEPAARLIRTNQLTDAQLQQLAAITTPHNLNDTLIKIVHYNRAIIYWAIDLYENSSIPQSFRSYDPDLLLFPPINRPLGLFKLERLYNIQITDAAENDIKNKKYDLPTFNKLIDNTPNYYALTYKMTAYHHNHNGQIFSLSNDQLNLLQLAIASQRYYLANNAYPQSFAQLAPTFIPQIPIDQYNQSPYQYINNDLGIIIYAIGKDQIDDKALPYTLNSTISTQGSENTDIVIDITLPNAPQSILSHRFPTQHQAFLDATKEYHDHYSKRIEIFEQYLAGKELTEEERDLFDSSFR
;
A
#
# COMPACT_ATOMS: atom_id res chain seq x y z
N MET A 1 45.93 -20.90 -24.62
CA MET A 1 47.04 -21.71 -25.13
C MET A 1 47.11 -21.57 -26.65
N PRO A 2 48.17 -20.98 -27.22
CA PRO A 2 48.51 -21.24 -28.61
C PRO A 2 49.75 -22.13 -28.68
N THR A 3 49.70 -23.19 -29.47
CA THR A 3 50.85 -24.04 -29.79
C THR A 3 51.37 -23.69 -31.18
N GLN A 4 52.55 -23.05 -31.17
CA GLN A 4 53.79 -23.39 -31.88
C GLN A 4 53.71 -24.28 -33.15
N THR A 5 54.24 -23.77 -34.28
CA THR A 5 55.53 -24.13 -34.95
C THR A 5 55.28 -25.16 -36.06
N ASP A 6 55.97 -25.24 -37.20
CA ASP A 6 57.39 -25.11 -37.50
C ASP A 6 57.64 -24.71 -38.96
N GLU A 7 58.61 -23.82 -39.14
CA GLU A 7 59.86 -23.97 -39.90
C GLU A 7 60.01 -24.82 -41.19
N ASN A 8 60.88 -24.27 -42.05
CA ASN A 8 61.84 -24.92 -42.96
C ASN A 8 61.33 -25.42 -44.34
N SER A 9 62.06 -25.31 -45.44
CA SER A 9 63.33 -24.64 -45.77
C SER A 9 63.63 -24.88 -47.27
N ILE A 10 64.47 -24.00 -47.83
CA ILE A 10 65.48 -24.25 -48.87
C ILE A 10 65.07 -24.38 -50.36
N SER A 11 65.72 -23.47 -51.08
CA SER A 11 65.99 -23.29 -52.51
C SER A 11 66.62 -24.48 -53.24
N ASN A 12 66.44 -24.56 -54.58
CA ASN A 12 67.56 -24.41 -55.52
C ASN A 12 67.14 -24.40 -57.01
N THR A 13 67.60 -23.32 -57.65
CA THR A 13 68.16 -23.17 -59.01
C THR A 13 68.27 -24.39 -59.94
N ALA A 14 67.89 -24.22 -61.22
CA ALA A 14 68.84 -24.09 -62.36
C ALA A 14 68.15 -24.34 -63.73
N ALA A 15 68.34 -23.40 -64.66
CA ALA A 15 68.22 -23.60 -66.12
C ALA A 15 69.53 -24.24 -66.67
N PRO A 16 69.81 -24.38 -67.99
CA PRO A 16 69.03 -24.16 -69.22
C PRO A 16 69.20 -25.28 -70.28
N SER A 17 68.49 -25.21 -71.42
CA SER A 17 69.02 -25.66 -72.74
C SER A 17 68.07 -25.33 -73.90
N GLN A 18 68.57 -24.53 -74.85
CA GLN A 18 68.21 -24.54 -76.29
C GLN A 18 69.04 -25.65 -76.99
N PRO A 19 68.92 -25.96 -78.31
CA PRO A 19 68.23 -25.26 -79.42
C PRO A 19 67.48 -26.18 -80.43
N ALA A 20 66.76 -25.59 -81.40
CA ALA A 20 66.90 -25.86 -82.84
C ALA A 20 65.68 -25.35 -83.65
N THR A 21 66.03 -24.62 -84.70
CA THR A 21 65.23 -23.95 -85.73
C THR A 21 64.62 -24.96 -86.72
N ILE A 22 63.42 -24.70 -87.26
CA ILE A 22 63.07 -24.87 -88.69
C ILE A 22 61.88 -23.94 -89.02
N THR A 23 62.13 -23.08 -89.99
CA THR A 23 61.26 -22.13 -90.68
C THR A 23 60.29 -22.82 -91.64
N GLN A 24 59.03 -22.41 -91.68
CA GLN A 24 58.27 -22.31 -92.93
C GLN A 24 57.18 -21.22 -92.83
N SER A 25 57.09 -20.44 -93.91
CA SER A 25 56.44 -19.13 -94.01
C SER A 25 54.96 -19.22 -94.37
N ILE A 26 54.13 -18.42 -93.72
CA ILE A 26 52.83 -17.98 -94.25
C ILE A 26 52.71 -16.46 -94.03
N ALA A 27 52.34 -15.75 -95.09
CA ALA A 27 52.30 -14.29 -95.23
C ALA A 27 51.33 -13.59 -94.24
N PRO A 28 51.49 -12.27 -94.00
CA PRO A 28 50.91 -11.59 -92.85
C PRO A 28 49.51 -11.01 -93.15
N HIS A 29 48.52 -11.35 -92.33
CA HIS A 29 47.37 -10.47 -92.13
C HIS A 29 47.77 -9.38 -91.13
N GLN A 30 47.94 -8.15 -91.63
CA GLN A 30 48.19 -6.97 -90.81
C GLN A 30 46.96 -6.64 -89.95
N LEU A 31 46.99 -7.07 -88.69
CA LEU A 31 46.31 -6.37 -87.60
C LEU A 31 47.15 -5.14 -87.27
N THR A 32 46.67 -3.96 -87.64
CA THR A 32 47.35 -2.68 -87.39
C THR A 32 47.62 -2.48 -85.89
N TYR A 33 48.76 -1.87 -85.57
CA TYR A 33 49.24 -1.54 -84.22
C TYR A 33 48.16 -0.83 -83.35
N ILE A 34 47.20 -0.16 -83.99
CA ILE A 34 46.04 0.51 -83.38
C ILE A 34 45.00 -0.48 -82.82
N GLN A 35 44.79 -1.65 -83.43
CA GLN A 35 43.84 -2.65 -82.94
C GLN A 35 44.37 -3.38 -81.70
N LEU A 36 45.68 -3.67 -81.65
CA LEU A 36 46.35 -4.22 -80.46
C LEU A 36 46.40 -3.22 -79.30
N TRP A 37 46.54 -1.92 -79.58
CA TRP A 37 46.47 -0.86 -78.56
C TRP A 37 45.06 -0.69 -77.97
N ARG A 38 44.01 -0.74 -78.80
CA ARG A 38 42.60 -0.67 -78.36
C ARG A 38 42.18 -1.90 -77.54
N LEU A 39 42.69 -3.09 -77.85
CA LEU A 39 42.47 -4.31 -77.05
C LEU A 39 43.22 -4.26 -75.71
N ARG A 40 44.48 -3.79 -75.67
CA ARG A 40 45.23 -3.60 -74.42
C ARG A 40 44.60 -2.55 -73.49
N LEU A 41 44.10 -1.42 -74.01
CA LEU A 41 43.42 -0.42 -73.18
C LEU A 41 42.06 -0.91 -72.63
N ARG A 42 41.33 -1.72 -73.40
CA ARG A 42 40.08 -2.36 -72.90
C ARG A 42 40.37 -3.38 -71.79
N PHE A 43 41.47 -4.14 -71.87
CA PHE A 43 41.85 -5.08 -70.82
C PHE A 43 42.44 -4.42 -69.56
N LEU A 44 43.11 -3.27 -69.69
CA LEU A 44 43.63 -2.49 -68.55
C LEU A 44 42.55 -1.67 -67.82
N THR A 45 41.49 -1.23 -68.52
CA THR A 45 40.41 -0.42 -67.92
C THR A 45 39.19 -1.24 -67.47
N ALA A 46 39.02 -2.48 -67.96
CA ALA A 46 37.96 -3.38 -67.53
C ALA A 46 37.97 -3.71 -66.02
N PRO A 47 39.09 -4.12 -65.39
CA PRO A 47 39.11 -4.39 -63.95
C PRO A 47 38.90 -3.11 -63.12
N LEU A 48 39.37 -1.94 -63.60
CA LEU A 48 39.13 -0.65 -62.93
C LEU A 48 37.67 -0.19 -63.01
N ARG A 49 36.99 -0.37 -64.15
CA ARG A 49 35.55 -0.08 -64.31
C ARG A 49 34.67 -1.09 -63.57
N PHE A 50 35.10 -2.35 -63.48
CA PHE A 50 34.44 -3.39 -62.70
C PHE A 50 34.56 -3.05 -61.21
N CYS A 51 35.77 -2.82 -60.68
CA CYS A 51 35.99 -2.40 -59.29
C CYS A 51 35.26 -1.09 -58.94
N TRP A 52 35.15 -0.13 -59.86
CA TRP A 52 34.40 1.12 -59.63
C TRP A 52 32.88 0.89 -59.58
N LYS A 53 32.30 0.06 -60.47
CA LYS A 53 30.88 -0.29 -60.42
C LYS A 53 30.50 -1.06 -59.16
N TYR A 54 31.33 -1.99 -58.70
CA TYR A 54 31.11 -2.69 -57.42
C TYR A 54 31.25 -1.75 -56.23
N LYS A 55 32.22 -0.83 -56.23
CA LYS A 55 32.34 0.19 -55.17
C LYS A 55 31.15 1.16 -55.12
N VAL A 56 30.65 1.59 -56.28
CA VAL A 56 29.45 2.44 -56.37
C VAL A 56 28.20 1.68 -55.92
N ALA A 57 28.04 0.43 -56.35
CA ALA A 57 26.92 -0.41 -55.91
C ALA A 57 26.97 -0.67 -54.39
N SER A 58 28.13 -1.01 -53.82
CA SER A 58 28.31 -1.17 -52.37
C SER A 58 28.03 0.13 -51.61
N PHE A 59 28.46 1.28 -52.13
CA PHE A 59 28.18 2.58 -51.51
C PHE A 59 26.67 2.90 -51.53
N ILE A 60 25.99 2.65 -52.64
CA ILE A 60 24.53 2.82 -52.75
C ILE A 60 23.81 1.88 -51.78
N THR A 61 24.22 0.60 -51.69
CA THR A 61 23.62 -0.35 -50.74
C THR A 61 23.79 0.10 -49.29
N ILE A 62 24.98 0.56 -48.91
CA ILE A 62 25.24 1.11 -47.56
C ILE A 62 24.40 2.36 -47.32
N ALA A 63 24.32 3.28 -48.29
CA ALA A 63 23.53 4.49 -48.18
C ALA A 63 22.03 4.20 -48.03
N VAL A 64 21.48 3.27 -48.81
CA VAL A 64 20.09 2.83 -48.70
C VAL A 64 19.83 2.16 -47.35
N PHE A 65 20.75 1.33 -46.88
CA PHE A 65 20.64 0.67 -45.57
C PHE A 65 20.63 1.70 -44.43
N LEU A 66 21.55 2.67 -44.44
CA LEU A 66 21.59 3.76 -43.45
C LEU A 66 20.34 4.63 -43.53
N PHE A 67 19.89 4.99 -44.73
CA PHE A 67 18.64 5.73 -44.92
C PHE A 67 17.44 4.96 -44.37
N THR A 68 17.38 3.65 -44.59
CA THR A 68 16.31 2.79 -44.07
C THR A 68 16.32 2.77 -42.53
N ILE A 69 17.49 2.66 -41.90
CA ILE A 69 17.60 2.72 -40.43
C ILE A 69 17.10 4.06 -39.92
N VAL A 70 17.57 5.17 -40.51
CA VAL A 70 17.18 6.53 -40.09
C VAL A 70 15.68 6.77 -40.30
N PHE A 71 15.14 6.37 -41.45
CA PHE A 71 13.72 6.48 -41.75
C PHE A 71 12.87 5.66 -40.77
N THR A 72 13.27 4.41 -40.49
CA THR A 72 12.58 3.52 -39.55
C THR A 72 12.61 4.11 -38.14
N TYR A 73 13.75 4.67 -37.72
CA TYR A 73 13.89 5.36 -36.44
C TYR A 73 12.90 6.53 -36.31
N PHE A 74 12.83 7.42 -37.30
CA PHE A 74 11.90 8.55 -37.26
C PHE A 74 10.43 8.11 -37.35
N ALA A 75 10.12 7.15 -38.21
CA ALA A 75 8.78 6.59 -38.33
C ALA A 75 8.32 5.92 -37.02
N TRP A 76 9.22 5.20 -36.35
CA TRP A 76 8.99 4.59 -35.04
C TRP A 76 8.67 5.63 -33.97
N HIS A 77 9.48 6.68 -33.84
CA HIS A 77 9.23 7.72 -32.86
C HIS A 77 7.96 8.53 -33.15
N LEU A 78 7.69 8.84 -34.42
CA LEU A 78 6.45 9.53 -34.82
C LEU A 78 5.22 8.67 -34.50
N TYR A 79 5.29 7.36 -34.71
CA TYR A 79 4.23 6.44 -34.32
C TYR A 79 4.00 6.47 -32.80
N LEU A 80 5.06 6.38 -32.00
CA LEU A 80 4.95 6.40 -30.54
C LEU A 80 4.38 7.74 -30.02
N ASP A 81 4.79 8.86 -30.59
CA ASP A 81 4.28 10.18 -30.22
C ASP A 81 2.79 10.31 -30.52
N ASN A 82 2.35 9.87 -31.70
CA ASN A 82 0.92 9.90 -32.05
C ASN A 82 0.09 9.01 -31.10
N GLN A 83 0.60 7.85 -30.70
CA GLN A 83 -0.08 6.99 -29.73
C GLN A 83 -0.15 7.62 -28.34
N LEU A 84 0.92 8.25 -27.88
CA LEU A 84 0.97 8.92 -26.58
C LEU A 84 0.02 10.12 -26.54
N GLU A 85 0.10 11.02 -27.53
CA GLU A 85 -0.77 12.20 -27.57
C GLU A 85 -2.25 11.80 -27.66
N SER A 86 -2.60 10.80 -28.48
CA SER A 86 -3.97 10.30 -28.53
C SER A 86 -4.46 9.77 -27.18
N ASN A 87 -3.59 9.13 -26.39
CA ASN A 87 -3.96 8.66 -25.06
C ASN A 87 -4.02 9.81 -24.04
N PHE A 88 -3.10 10.76 -24.11
CA PHE A 88 -3.11 11.95 -23.25
C PHE A 88 -4.35 12.81 -23.49
N ASP A 89 -4.77 12.98 -24.75
CA ASP A 89 -6.01 13.68 -25.07
C ASP A 89 -7.24 12.95 -24.50
N ARG A 90 -7.26 11.61 -24.53
CA ARG A 90 -8.31 10.81 -23.87
C ARG A 90 -8.34 11.05 -22.35
N LEU A 91 -7.18 11.06 -21.70
CA LEU A 91 -7.08 11.29 -20.25
C LEU A 91 -7.51 12.71 -19.87
N ARG A 92 -7.02 13.73 -20.59
CA ARG A 92 -7.41 15.15 -20.42
C ARG A 92 -8.90 15.36 -20.64
N ALA A 93 -9.48 14.74 -21.67
CA ALA A 93 -10.93 14.80 -21.93
C ALA A 93 -11.76 14.20 -20.78
N SER A 94 -11.18 13.30 -20.00
CA SER A 94 -11.79 12.70 -18.81
C SER A 94 -11.43 13.44 -17.50
N SER A 95 -10.75 14.59 -17.58
CA SER A 95 -10.22 15.36 -16.44
C SER A 95 -9.27 14.56 -15.53
N ILE A 96 -8.63 13.53 -16.07
CA ILE A 96 -7.68 12.68 -15.35
C ILE A 96 -6.29 13.33 -15.44
N PRO A 97 -5.58 13.56 -14.31
CA PRO A 97 -4.27 14.19 -14.32
C PRO A 97 -3.21 13.25 -14.94
N ILE A 98 -2.35 13.81 -15.78
CA ILE A 98 -1.24 13.14 -16.44
C ILE A 98 0.05 13.37 -15.66
N THR A 99 0.25 14.59 -15.14
CA THR A 99 1.47 14.99 -14.43
C THR A 99 1.20 15.25 -12.94
N LEU A 100 2.26 15.19 -12.12
CA LEU A 100 2.15 15.54 -10.71
C LEU A 100 1.75 17.01 -10.49
N SER A 101 2.15 17.92 -11.37
CA SER A 101 1.73 19.33 -11.31
C SER A 101 0.24 19.49 -11.55
N GLU A 102 -0.33 18.74 -12.50
CA GLU A 102 -1.79 18.71 -12.72
C GLU A 102 -2.51 18.13 -11.49
N THR A 103 -1.99 17.05 -10.89
CA THR A 103 -2.52 16.51 -9.63
C THR A 103 -2.48 17.56 -8.52
N GLN A 104 -1.36 18.26 -8.32
CA GLN A 104 -1.25 19.30 -7.29
C GLN A 104 -2.25 20.43 -7.51
N GLN A 105 -2.46 20.83 -8.77
CA GLN A 105 -3.45 21.84 -9.12
C GLN A 105 -4.88 21.37 -8.81
N GLN A 106 -5.19 20.09 -9.07
CA GLN A 106 -6.49 19.51 -8.71
C GLN A 106 -6.67 19.36 -7.19
N TYR A 107 -5.59 19.12 -6.45
CA TYR A 107 -5.62 19.01 -5.00
C TYR A 107 -5.82 20.37 -4.31
N THR A 108 -5.23 21.45 -4.82
CA THR A 108 -5.24 22.77 -4.16
C THR A 108 -6.60 23.48 -4.31
N THR A 109 -7.22 23.91 -3.21
CA THR A 109 -8.44 24.76 -3.20
C THR A 109 -8.22 26.06 -2.45
N ASN A 110 -9.04 27.08 -2.74
CA ASN A 110 -8.91 28.44 -2.18
C ASN A 110 -9.79 28.69 -0.93
N SER A 111 -10.13 27.66 -0.16
CA SER A 111 -11.09 27.74 0.96
C SER A 111 -10.42 27.63 2.33
N PRO A 112 -11.08 28.07 3.42
CA PRO A 112 -10.63 27.77 4.78
C PRO A 112 -10.47 26.26 4.95
N ASP A 113 -9.29 25.86 5.36
CA ASP A 113 -8.87 24.47 5.36
C ASP A 113 -8.94 23.89 6.77
N ALA A 114 -9.66 22.78 6.93
CA ALA A 114 -9.69 22.05 8.19
C ALA A 114 -8.28 21.64 8.66
N ALA A 115 -7.34 21.38 7.74
CA ALA A 115 -5.97 21.04 8.09
C ALA A 115 -5.29 22.14 8.92
N ASN A 116 -5.53 23.42 8.59
CA ASN A 116 -4.97 24.55 9.36
C ASN A 116 -5.48 24.58 10.80
N TYR A 117 -6.70 24.11 11.04
CA TYR A 117 -7.24 23.95 12.38
C TYR A 117 -6.63 22.74 13.08
N TYR A 118 -6.53 21.60 12.39
CA TYR A 118 -6.05 20.35 13.00
C TYR A 118 -4.57 20.37 13.37
N ILE A 119 -3.70 20.95 12.53
CA ILE A 119 -2.24 20.81 12.63
C ILE A 119 -1.71 21.05 14.05
N SER A 120 -2.11 22.13 14.72
CA SER A 120 -1.59 22.43 16.05
C SER A 120 -1.99 21.38 17.08
N TYR A 121 -3.23 20.91 17.03
CA TYR A 121 -3.77 19.96 18.00
C TYR A 121 -3.24 18.55 17.78
N ILE A 122 -3.18 18.09 16.53
CA ILE A 122 -2.64 16.75 16.24
C ILE A 122 -1.14 16.68 16.56
N ASN A 123 -0.40 17.78 16.39
CA ASN A 123 1.02 17.83 16.76
C ASN A 123 1.19 17.79 18.27
N ALA A 124 0.41 18.57 19.03
CA ALA A 124 0.45 18.53 20.49
C ALA A 124 0.11 17.14 21.05
N LEU A 125 -0.89 16.48 20.49
CA LEU A 125 -1.26 15.11 20.88
C LEU A 125 -0.22 14.08 20.46
N GLY A 126 0.39 14.23 19.27
CA GLY A 126 1.51 13.40 18.83
C GLY A 126 2.71 13.53 19.78
N ASP A 127 3.10 14.77 20.11
CA ASP A 127 4.18 15.05 21.05
C ASP A 127 3.87 14.48 22.44
N ALA A 128 2.62 14.54 22.91
CA ALA A 128 2.22 13.95 24.18
C ALA A 128 2.32 12.40 24.17
N GLU A 129 1.96 11.76 23.05
CA GLU A 129 2.14 10.32 22.89
C GLU A 129 3.63 9.96 22.86
N ASP A 130 4.44 10.69 22.10
CA ASP A 130 5.88 10.46 21.98
C ASP A 130 6.59 10.69 23.33
N GLN A 131 6.19 11.70 24.10
CA GLN A 131 6.68 11.91 25.46
C GLN A 131 6.32 10.75 26.38
N LEU A 132 5.09 10.22 26.28
CA LEU A 132 4.69 9.05 27.04
C LEU A 132 5.55 7.83 26.66
N ARG A 133 5.81 7.61 25.36
CA ARG A 133 6.70 6.54 24.89
C ARG A 133 8.12 6.73 25.43
N GLN A 134 8.72 7.91 25.23
CA GLN A 134 10.10 8.22 25.64
C GLN A 134 10.33 8.17 27.15
N THR A 135 9.39 8.67 27.97
CA THR A 135 9.49 8.55 29.43
C THR A 135 9.52 7.10 29.88
N THR A 136 8.75 6.26 29.19
CA THR A 136 8.75 4.84 29.44
C THR A 136 10.07 4.17 29.03
N VAL A 137 10.62 4.53 27.86
CA VAL A 137 11.96 4.08 27.39
C VAL A 137 13.07 4.47 28.36
N ALA A 138 13.10 5.73 28.80
CA ALA A 138 14.15 6.20 29.71
C ALA A 138 14.10 5.49 31.07
N GLN A 139 12.89 5.12 31.54
CA GLN A 139 12.71 4.32 32.75
C GLN A 139 13.18 2.87 32.56
N SER A 140 12.99 2.27 31.37
CA SER A 140 13.53 0.94 31.08
C SER A 140 15.05 0.93 30.94
N ASP A 141 15.64 1.94 30.29
CA ASP A 141 17.09 2.03 30.09
C ASP A 141 17.84 2.12 31.43
N THR A 142 17.28 2.82 32.43
CA THR A 142 17.86 2.87 33.79
C THR A 142 17.79 1.54 34.55
N ILE A 143 16.92 0.60 34.14
CA ILE A 143 16.78 -0.72 34.76
C ILE A 143 17.77 -1.72 34.14
N PHE A 144 18.11 -1.56 32.85
CA PHE A 144 18.81 -2.58 32.05
C PHE A 144 20.04 -2.01 31.32
N ASP A 145 21.07 -1.62 32.06
CA ASP A 145 22.35 -1.10 31.51
C ASP A 145 23.17 -2.13 30.68
N GLU A 146 22.76 -3.42 30.60
CA GLU A 146 23.60 -4.50 30.05
C GLU A 146 23.06 -5.25 28.81
N ILE A 147 21.88 -4.91 28.27
CA ILE A 147 21.34 -5.61 27.09
C ILE A 147 21.46 -4.74 25.82
N PRO A 148 22.16 -5.18 24.77
CA PRO A 148 22.29 -4.42 23.53
C PRO A 148 20.99 -4.47 22.72
N TYR A 149 20.16 -3.43 22.81
CA TYR A 149 18.86 -3.36 22.12
C TYR A 149 18.91 -2.61 20.77
N SER A 150 18.10 -3.09 19.81
CA SER A 150 17.66 -2.33 18.63
C SER A 150 16.40 -1.51 18.99
N SER A 151 16.25 -0.34 18.37
CA SER A 151 15.18 0.65 18.64
C SER A 151 13.74 0.13 18.54
N ASP A 152 13.52 -1.03 17.91
CA ASP A 152 12.19 -1.57 17.62
C ASP A 152 11.47 -2.17 18.85
N TYR A 153 12.19 -2.45 19.94
CA TYR A 153 11.63 -3.10 21.14
C TYR A 153 11.06 -2.13 22.20
N LEU A 154 11.30 -0.83 22.03
CA LEU A 154 10.94 0.22 22.99
C LEU A 154 9.46 0.62 22.95
N ASP A 155 8.71 0.19 21.93
CA ASP A 155 7.27 0.44 21.76
C ASP A 155 6.38 -0.38 22.73
N TYR A 156 6.95 -1.23 23.58
CA TYR A 156 6.22 -2.22 24.39
C TYR A 156 5.85 -1.78 25.82
N TYR A 157 6.25 -0.60 26.27
CA TYR A 157 6.30 -0.34 27.70
C TYR A 157 5.18 0.55 28.27
N SER A 158 4.33 1.21 27.48
CA SER A 158 3.37 2.18 28.05
C SER A 158 2.29 1.48 28.89
N PRO A 159 2.03 1.91 30.14
CA PRO A 159 0.98 1.32 30.95
C PRO A 159 -0.43 1.65 30.43
N LEU A 160 -0.58 2.59 29.48
CA LEU A 160 -1.89 2.97 28.95
C LEU A 160 -2.28 2.10 27.74
N PRO A 161 -3.51 1.55 27.70
CA PRO A 161 -3.95 0.77 26.55
C PRO A 161 -4.00 1.66 25.30
N PHE A 162 -3.84 1.02 24.13
CA PHE A 162 -3.83 1.65 22.80
C PHE A 162 -2.63 2.55 22.47
N ILE A 163 -1.88 3.06 23.46
CA ILE A 163 -0.69 3.91 23.22
C ILE A 163 0.60 3.08 23.11
N SER A 164 0.57 1.83 23.59
CA SER A 164 1.52 0.75 23.26
C SER A 164 0.80 -0.57 22.97
N PHE A 165 1.54 -1.64 22.63
CA PHE A 165 1.05 -3.03 22.50
C PHE A 165 0.64 -3.67 23.84
N THR A 166 0.07 -2.88 24.75
CA THR A 166 -0.55 -3.29 26.02
C THR A 166 -1.90 -3.97 25.73
N PRO A 167 -2.40 -4.87 26.63
CA PRO A 167 -3.55 -5.73 26.33
C PRO A 167 -4.69 -4.94 25.74
N VAL A 168 -5.27 -5.51 24.69
CA VAL A 168 -6.44 -4.97 24.05
C VAL A 168 -7.55 -4.95 25.09
N PRO A 169 -8.23 -3.83 25.37
CA PRO A 169 -9.18 -3.81 26.47
C PRO A 169 -10.39 -4.74 26.30
N GLU A 170 -10.59 -5.34 25.12
CA GLU A 170 -11.49 -6.49 24.90
C GLU A 170 -11.32 -7.59 25.97
N ASP A 171 -10.09 -7.83 26.42
CA ASP A 171 -9.73 -8.93 27.32
C ASP A 171 -10.44 -8.84 28.68
N TRP A 172 -10.55 -7.63 29.26
CA TRP A 172 -11.25 -7.42 30.54
C TRP A 172 -12.74 -7.70 30.42
N TYR A 173 -13.37 -7.25 29.33
CA TYR A 173 -14.79 -7.50 29.06
C TYR A 173 -15.06 -8.99 28.83
N ALA A 174 -14.19 -9.67 28.09
CA ALA A 174 -14.29 -11.11 27.86
C ALA A 174 -14.19 -11.91 29.16
N LEU A 175 -13.29 -11.52 30.06
CA LEU A 175 -13.15 -12.13 31.39
C LEU A 175 -14.26 -11.73 32.38
N ASN A 176 -15.19 -10.87 31.99
CA ASN A 176 -16.20 -10.26 32.88
C ASN A 176 -15.55 -9.58 34.12
N GLN A 177 -14.43 -8.91 33.88
CA GLN A 177 -13.65 -8.18 34.88
C GLN A 177 -13.66 -6.68 34.56
N LEU A 178 -13.55 -5.86 35.60
CA LEU A 178 -13.29 -4.43 35.42
C LEU A 178 -11.79 -4.21 35.21
N PRO A 179 -11.41 -3.22 34.39
CA PRO A 179 -10.02 -2.80 34.30
C PRO A 179 -9.48 -2.40 35.69
N PRO A 180 -8.19 -2.64 35.99
CA PRO A 180 -7.57 -2.23 37.25
C PRO A 180 -7.77 -0.74 37.54
N GLU A 181 -8.01 -0.39 38.80
CA GLU A 181 -8.28 1.01 39.18
C GLU A 181 -7.10 1.92 38.81
N GLN A 182 -5.87 1.46 39.03
CA GLN A 182 -4.63 2.15 38.68
C GLN A 182 -4.56 2.48 37.19
N LEU A 183 -4.98 1.53 36.34
CA LEU A 183 -5.01 1.72 34.89
C LEU A 183 -6.00 2.83 34.50
N THR A 184 -7.20 2.79 35.08
CA THR A 184 -8.20 3.83 34.81
C THR A 184 -7.78 5.20 35.38
N TYR A 185 -7.07 5.23 36.51
CA TYR A 185 -6.53 6.44 37.11
C TYR A 185 -5.42 7.06 36.26
N ALA A 186 -4.48 6.24 35.76
CA ALA A 186 -3.42 6.67 34.86
C ALA A 186 -4.00 7.23 33.54
N ALA A 187 -4.97 6.53 32.95
CA ALA A 187 -5.67 7.00 31.75
C ALA A 187 -6.37 8.34 31.97
N LYS A 188 -7.07 8.51 33.09
CA LYS A 188 -7.72 9.78 33.46
C LYS A 188 -6.71 10.91 33.61
N THR A 189 -5.59 10.65 34.29
CA THR A 189 -4.55 11.65 34.54
C THR A 189 -3.98 12.14 33.20
N PHE A 190 -3.54 11.21 32.35
CA PHE A 190 -3.01 11.52 31.03
C PHE A 190 -4.01 12.31 30.16
N LEU A 191 -5.27 11.84 30.06
CA LEU A 191 -6.31 12.51 29.28
C LEU A 191 -6.65 13.90 29.82
N ASN A 192 -6.52 14.12 31.13
CA ASN A 192 -6.76 15.41 31.75
C ASN A 192 -5.65 16.42 31.42
N ASP A 193 -4.39 15.97 31.34
CA ASP A 193 -3.24 16.82 31.00
C ASP A 193 -3.34 17.39 29.58
N ILE A 194 -3.93 16.63 28.65
CA ILE A 194 -4.13 17.01 27.24
C ILE A 194 -5.57 17.43 26.91
N LYS A 195 -6.38 17.72 27.94
CA LYS A 195 -7.83 17.95 27.80
C LYS A 195 -8.16 19.08 26.82
N SER A 196 -7.40 20.18 26.82
CA SER A 196 -7.66 21.32 25.94
C SER A 196 -7.58 20.95 24.47
N ASP A 197 -6.61 20.11 24.09
CA ASP A 197 -6.40 19.69 22.71
C ASP A 197 -7.45 18.67 22.28
N LEU A 198 -7.85 17.77 23.18
CA LEU A 198 -8.98 16.85 22.95
C LEU A 198 -10.30 17.60 22.78
N ASP A 199 -10.58 18.59 23.63
CA ASP A 199 -11.79 19.41 23.53
C ASP A 199 -11.82 20.17 22.18
N ALA A 200 -10.67 20.59 21.65
CA ALA A 200 -10.58 21.21 20.33
C ALA A 200 -10.89 20.22 19.18
N LEU A 201 -10.48 18.96 19.30
CA LEU A 201 -10.81 17.91 18.32
C LEU A 201 -12.28 17.45 18.39
N HIS A 202 -12.90 17.54 19.56
CA HIS A 202 -14.33 17.28 19.72
C HIS A 202 -15.19 18.38 19.11
N ASN A 203 -14.74 19.63 19.24
CA ASN A 203 -15.49 20.82 18.81
C ASN A 203 -14.96 21.42 17.50
N VAL A 204 -14.53 20.58 16.56
CA VAL A 204 -14.04 21.02 15.24
C VAL A 204 -15.16 21.78 14.51
N PRO A 205 -14.90 23.03 14.05
CA PRO A 205 -15.84 23.80 13.23
C PRO A 205 -16.27 23.05 11.96
N ASP A 206 -17.41 23.42 11.38
CA ASP A 206 -17.84 22.85 10.11
C ASP A 206 -16.96 23.37 8.96
N PHE A 207 -16.12 22.47 8.44
CA PHE A 207 -15.30 22.72 7.25
C PHE A 207 -15.86 22.00 6.04
N THR A 208 -15.81 22.66 4.88
CA THR A 208 -16.21 22.06 3.61
C THR A 208 -15.08 21.28 2.93
N THR A 209 -13.83 21.55 3.32
CA THR A 209 -12.61 21.03 2.69
C THR A 209 -11.51 20.80 3.72
N CYS A 210 -10.73 19.74 3.52
CA CYS A 210 -9.49 19.49 4.24
C CYS A 210 -8.37 19.17 3.24
N GLN A 211 -7.27 19.92 3.30
CA GLN A 211 -6.07 19.75 2.48
C GLN A 211 -4.83 19.90 3.35
N TRP A 212 -4.13 18.80 3.52
CA TRP A 212 -2.88 18.81 4.23
C TRP A 212 -1.82 19.53 3.40
N PRO A 213 -0.89 20.28 4.02
CA PRO A 213 0.12 21.06 3.32
C PRO A 213 1.24 20.15 2.75
N VAL A 214 0.87 19.24 1.86
CA VAL A 214 1.75 18.31 1.16
C VAL A 214 1.92 18.78 -0.27
N ASP A 215 3.17 18.88 -0.72
CA ASP A 215 3.49 19.17 -2.11
C ASP A 215 3.65 17.88 -2.92
N PHE A 216 2.56 17.44 -3.53
CA PHE A 216 2.52 16.24 -4.37
C PHE A 216 3.29 16.40 -5.69
N SER A 217 3.74 17.61 -6.05
CA SER A 217 4.56 17.83 -7.25
C SER A 217 5.99 17.28 -7.11
N THR A 218 6.43 17.00 -5.88
CA THR A 218 7.77 16.47 -5.56
C THR A 218 7.88 14.95 -5.69
N GLY A 219 6.79 14.26 -6.08
CA GLY A 219 6.79 12.82 -6.29
C GLY A 219 6.94 12.06 -4.97
N ILE A 220 7.84 11.08 -4.92
CA ILE A 220 8.02 10.25 -3.71
C ILE A 220 8.69 10.99 -2.56
N GLU A 221 9.27 12.17 -2.81
CA GLU A 221 9.87 13.02 -1.77
C GLU A 221 8.81 13.84 -1.02
N SER A 222 7.52 13.69 -1.39
CA SER A 222 6.39 14.28 -0.68
C SER A 222 6.41 13.82 0.78
N TYR A 223 6.76 14.74 1.68
CA TYR A 223 6.89 14.44 3.11
C TYR A 223 5.53 14.57 3.81
N ASN A 224 5.15 13.55 4.59
CA ASN A 224 3.85 13.43 5.24
C ASN A 224 4.02 13.16 6.73
N THR A 225 4.26 14.22 7.51
CA THR A 225 4.36 14.12 8.98
C THR A 225 3.01 13.93 9.63
N GLN A 226 1.95 14.50 9.05
CA GLN A 226 0.62 14.50 9.64
C GLN A 226 0.04 13.10 9.80
N ALA A 227 0.37 12.15 8.91
CA ALA A 227 -0.15 10.79 9.00
C ALA A 227 0.21 10.09 10.32
N HIS A 228 1.42 10.33 10.84
CA HIS A 228 1.85 9.82 12.14
C HIS A 228 1.02 10.45 13.26
N ASN A 229 0.95 11.78 13.30
CA ASN A 229 0.26 12.55 14.35
C ASN A 229 -1.26 12.34 14.37
N ILE A 230 -1.88 12.13 13.20
CA ILE A 230 -3.30 11.77 13.12
C ILE A 230 -3.55 10.40 13.74
N ARG A 231 -2.72 9.39 13.40
CA ARG A 231 -2.85 8.05 13.97
C ARG A 231 -2.65 8.10 15.49
N ALA A 232 -1.68 8.89 15.96
CA ALA A 232 -1.43 9.12 17.37
C ALA A 232 -2.64 9.70 18.10
N SER A 233 -3.17 10.80 17.56
CA SER A 233 -4.39 11.44 18.07
C SER A 233 -5.57 10.46 18.13
N CYS A 234 -5.72 9.59 17.14
CA CYS A 234 -6.79 8.60 17.11
C CYS A 234 -6.63 7.49 18.15
N ARG A 235 -5.39 7.05 18.46
CA ARG A 235 -5.15 6.11 19.57
C ARG A 235 -5.55 6.72 20.91
N ILE A 236 -5.21 7.99 21.14
CA ILE A 236 -5.60 8.73 22.34
C ILE A 236 -7.13 8.87 22.43
N LEU A 237 -7.80 9.18 21.31
CA LEU A 237 -9.26 9.24 21.26
C LEU A 237 -9.91 7.87 21.50
N SER A 238 -9.32 6.77 21.02
CA SER A 238 -9.77 5.41 21.33
C SER A 238 -9.61 5.07 22.81
N LEU A 239 -8.52 5.52 23.45
CA LEU A 239 -8.35 5.42 24.91
C LEU A 239 -9.46 6.19 25.65
N GLN A 240 -9.78 7.42 25.22
CA GLN A 240 -10.87 8.21 25.79
C GLN A 240 -12.23 7.52 25.62
N ALA A 241 -12.50 6.98 24.43
CA ALA A 241 -13.73 6.24 24.14
C ALA A 241 -13.87 4.99 25.00
N TRP A 242 -12.79 4.24 25.20
CA TRP A 242 -12.75 3.07 26.06
C TRP A 242 -13.03 3.43 27.53
N LEU A 243 -12.37 4.47 28.05
CA LEU A 243 -12.58 4.92 29.43
C LEU A 243 -14.03 5.38 29.63
N ALA A 244 -14.57 6.18 28.70
CA ALA A 244 -15.94 6.63 28.73
C ALA A 244 -16.95 5.47 28.68
N THR A 245 -16.69 4.46 27.84
CA THR A 245 -17.52 3.24 27.77
C THR A 245 -17.51 2.48 29.10
N THR A 246 -16.33 2.31 29.70
CA THR A 246 -16.15 1.63 31.01
C THR A 246 -16.93 2.35 32.11
N GLU A 247 -16.98 3.69 32.07
CA GLU A 247 -17.71 4.53 33.02
C GLU A 247 -19.18 4.76 32.64
N LYS A 248 -19.68 4.10 31.58
CA LYS A 248 -21.04 4.25 31.06
C LYS A 248 -21.39 5.68 30.62
N ARG A 249 -20.39 6.49 30.26
CA ARG A 249 -20.53 7.81 29.64
C ARG A 249 -20.60 7.68 28.12
N TYR A 250 -21.69 7.07 27.62
CA TYR A 250 -21.80 6.68 26.21
C TYR A 250 -21.77 7.86 25.23
N ASP A 251 -22.32 9.02 25.61
CA ASP A 251 -22.26 10.22 24.76
C ASP A 251 -20.82 10.72 24.55
N ASP A 252 -20.00 10.68 25.60
CA ASP A 252 -18.58 11.06 25.53
C ASP A 252 -17.77 10.05 24.68
N ALA A 253 -18.13 8.76 24.75
CA ALA A 253 -17.54 7.74 23.90
C ALA A 253 -17.87 7.98 22.42
N ILE A 254 -19.15 8.24 22.10
CA ILE A 254 -19.59 8.55 20.72
C ILE A 254 -18.94 9.83 20.21
N ASN A 255 -18.79 10.85 21.05
CA ASN A 255 -18.10 12.09 20.68
C ASN A 255 -16.63 11.83 20.31
N SER A 256 -15.94 11.00 21.08
CA SER A 256 -14.56 10.59 20.79
C SER A 256 -14.45 9.83 19.47
N LEU A 257 -15.36 8.89 19.21
CA LEU A 257 -15.43 8.15 17.94
C LEU A 257 -15.78 9.06 16.76
N THR A 258 -16.60 10.09 16.99
CA THR A 258 -16.91 11.11 16.00
C THR A 258 -15.67 11.92 15.62
N ALA A 259 -14.82 12.28 16.59
CA ALA A 259 -13.55 12.96 16.32
C ALA A 259 -12.61 12.07 15.49
N ILE A 260 -12.50 10.77 15.80
CA ILE A 260 -11.74 9.81 14.98
C ILE A 260 -12.26 9.78 13.54
N ARG A 261 -13.59 9.71 13.36
CA ARG A 261 -14.20 9.73 12.03
C ARG A 261 -13.89 11.01 11.26
N LYS A 262 -13.99 12.19 11.90
CA LYS A 262 -13.67 13.47 11.26
C LYS A 262 -12.19 13.52 10.81
N LEU A 263 -11.27 13.05 11.64
CA LEU A 263 -9.86 12.93 11.28
C LEU A 263 -9.64 11.96 10.11
N ALA A 264 -10.34 10.82 10.09
CA ALA A 264 -10.29 9.89 8.96
C ALA A 264 -10.81 10.54 7.66
N ASP A 265 -11.91 11.28 7.72
CA ASP A 265 -12.49 11.96 6.56
C ASP A 265 -11.63 13.14 6.07
N SER A 266 -10.81 13.73 6.94
CA SER A 266 -9.81 14.75 6.58
C SER A 266 -8.78 14.26 5.55
N LEU A 267 -8.57 12.94 5.47
CA LEU A 267 -7.61 12.28 4.57
C LEU A 267 -8.22 11.87 3.21
N ASN A 268 -9.54 12.03 3.02
CA ASN A 268 -10.26 11.50 1.86
C ASN A 268 -9.88 12.15 0.51
N ASN A 269 -9.37 13.38 0.56
CA ASN A 269 -9.07 14.14 -0.65
C ASN A 269 -7.69 13.86 -1.25
N ALA A 270 -6.78 13.26 -0.47
CA ALA A 270 -5.41 13.04 -0.88
C ALA A 270 -5.31 12.16 -2.15
N PRO A 271 -4.45 12.51 -3.11
CA PRO A 271 -4.22 11.71 -4.32
C PRO A 271 -3.26 10.53 -4.08
N ASP A 272 -2.42 10.58 -3.06
CA ASP A 272 -1.45 9.54 -2.77
C ASP A 272 -2.05 8.29 -2.13
N ILE A 273 -1.24 7.23 -2.01
CA ILE A 273 -1.66 5.98 -1.36
C ILE A 273 -1.47 6.02 0.16
N ILE A 274 -0.52 6.81 0.66
CA ILE A 274 -0.13 6.80 2.08
C ILE A 274 -1.27 7.34 2.96
N GLN A 275 -1.91 8.43 2.55
CA GLN A 275 -3.02 9.01 3.32
C GLN A 275 -4.27 8.10 3.35
N PRO A 276 -4.75 7.53 2.24
CA PRO A 276 -5.84 6.55 2.26
C PRO A 276 -5.51 5.29 3.08
N LEU A 277 -4.27 4.78 3.06
CA LEU A 277 -3.87 3.67 3.94
C LEU A 277 -3.88 4.08 5.43
N THR A 278 -3.42 5.31 5.72
CA THR A 278 -3.50 5.88 7.07
C THR A 278 -4.94 6.01 7.51
N ARG A 279 -5.84 6.44 6.62
CA ARG A 279 -7.28 6.49 6.87
C ARG A 279 -7.84 5.12 7.22
N CYS A 280 -7.53 4.06 6.45
CA CYS A 280 -7.97 2.69 6.79
C CYS A 280 -7.51 2.29 8.20
N SER A 281 -6.25 2.55 8.52
CA SER A 281 -5.69 2.28 9.86
C SER A 281 -6.41 3.05 10.97
N VAL A 282 -6.76 4.32 10.74
CA VAL A 282 -7.52 5.14 11.70
C VAL A 282 -8.97 4.65 11.84
N LEU A 283 -9.60 4.19 10.77
CA LEU A 283 -10.95 3.62 10.83
C LEU A 283 -10.98 2.30 11.59
N SER A 284 -9.91 1.51 11.55
CA SER A 284 -9.80 0.33 12.41
C SER A 284 -9.75 0.72 13.90
N LEU A 285 -9.17 1.88 14.25
CA LEU A 285 -9.22 2.43 15.62
C LEU A 285 -10.62 2.94 16.04
N LEU A 286 -11.52 3.17 15.09
CA LEU A 286 -12.94 3.44 15.33
C LEU A 286 -13.74 2.14 15.49
N PHE A 287 -13.39 1.13 14.70
CA PHE A 287 -14.19 -0.08 14.56
C PHE A 287 -14.34 -0.86 15.87
N GLU A 288 -13.23 -1.23 16.53
CA GLU A 288 -13.29 -2.04 17.76
C GLU A 288 -14.00 -1.31 18.91
N PRO A 289 -13.69 -0.03 19.23
CA PRO A 289 -14.43 0.68 20.26
C PRO A 289 -15.93 0.84 19.94
N ALA A 290 -16.30 1.04 18.67
CA ALA A 290 -17.70 1.09 18.26
C ALA A 290 -18.40 -0.26 18.43
N ALA A 291 -17.77 -1.36 18.01
CA ALA A 291 -18.28 -2.72 18.20
C ALA A 291 -18.48 -3.03 19.69
N ARG A 292 -17.52 -2.64 20.54
CA ARG A 292 -17.62 -2.76 22.00
C ARG A 292 -18.79 -1.96 22.57
N LEU A 293 -18.98 -0.73 22.12
CA LEU A 293 -20.09 0.10 22.57
C LEU A 293 -21.43 -0.52 22.16
N ILE A 294 -21.53 -1.03 20.93
CA ILE A 294 -22.71 -1.75 20.43
C ILE A 294 -22.99 -3.00 21.25
N ARG A 295 -21.99 -3.81 21.64
CA ARG A 295 -22.19 -4.99 22.52
C ARG A 295 -22.94 -4.64 23.82
N THR A 296 -22.97 -3.38 24.24
CA THR A 296 -23.84 -2.90 25.31
C THR A 296 -25.26 -2.63 24.79
N ASN A 297 -26.26 -3.43 25.17
CA ASN A 297 -27.67 -3.16 24.79
C ASN A 297 -28.31 -2.01 25.61
N GLN A 298 -27.52 -1.03 26.07
CA GLN A 298 -27.99 0.11 26.85
C GLN A 298 -28.06 1.40 26.03
N LEU A 299 -27.64 1.37 24.76
CA LEU A 299 -27.69 2.53 23.88
C LEU A 299 -29.13 2.87 23.48
N THR A 300 -29.41 4.16 23.42
CA THR A 300 -30.69 4.69 22.90
C THR A 300 -30.69 4.67 21.36
N ASP A 301 -31.88 4.72 20.74
CA ASP A 301 -31.97 4.82 19.28
C ASP A 301 -31.26 6.08 18.74
N ALA A 302 -31.27 7.19 19.47
CA ALA A 302 -30.55 8.41 19.10
C ALA A 302 -29.02 8.20 19.06
N GLN A 303 -28.47 7.52 20.07
CA GLN A 303 -27.05 7.18 20.13
C GLN A 303 -26.67 6.20 19.01
N LEU A 304 -27.53 5.21 18.74
CA LEU A 304 -27.34 4.27 17.62
C LEU A 304 -27.38 4.99 16.26
N GLN A 305 -28.25 5.99 16.08
CA GLN A 305 -28.26 6.82 14.86
C GLN A 305 -26.98 7.64 14.71
N GLN A 306 -26.43 8.19 15.79
CA GLN A 306 -25.14 8.89 15.75
C GLN A 306 -23.99 7.94 15.36
N LEU A 307 -23.95 6.75 15.96
CA LEU A 307 -22.99 5.70 15.58
C LEU A 307 -23.16 5.28 14.11
N ALA A 308 -24.39 5.15 13.63
CA ALA A 308 -24.65 4.84 12.22
C ALA A 308 -24.11 5.93 11.29
N ALA A 309 -24.22 7.21 11.66
CA ALA A 309 -23.68 8.29 10.84
C ALA A 309 -22.15 8.18 10.68
N ILE A 310 -21.42 7.96 11.78
CA ILE A 310 -19.94 7.94 11.77
C ILE A 310 -19.34 6.64 11.25
N THR A 311 -20.13 5.56 11.21
CA THR A 311 -19.71 4.25 10.66
C THR A 311 -20.11 4.06 9.20
N THR A 312 -20.57 5.12 8.51
CA THR A 312 -20.93 5.03 7.10
C THR A 312 -19.71 4.61 6.26
N PRO A 313 -19.81 3.52 5.45
CA PRO A 313 -18.71 3.07 4.60
C PRO A 313 -18.28 4.13 3.58
N HIS A 314 -17.05 4.02 3.09
CA HIS A 314 -16.48 4.99 2.15
C HIS A 314 -16.68 4.54 0.70
N ASN A 315 -16.60 5.49 -0.25
CA ASN A 315 -16.57 5.14 -1.66
C ASN A 315 -15.19 4.56 -2.02
N LEU A 316 -15.12 3.23 -1.97
CA LEU A 316 -13.90 2.47 -2.24
C LEU A 316 -13.39 2.70 -3.66
N ASN A 317 -14.31 2.71 -4.64
CA ASN A 317 -13.97 2.85 -6.05
C ASN A 317 -13.30 4.19 -6.32
N ASP A 318 -13.91 5.30 -5.86
CA ASP A 318 -13.36 6.63 -6.11
C ASP A 318 -11.97 6.80 -5.47
N THR A 319 -11.78 6.24 -4.27
CA THR A 319 -10.50 6.28 -3.56
C THR A 319 -9.42 5.51 -4.33
N LEU A 320 -9.71 4.26 -4.71
CA LEU A 320 -8.75 3.41 -5.43
C LEU A 320 -8.41 3.95 -6.82
N ILE A 321 -9.41 4.45 -7.56
CA ILE A 321 -9.19 5.04 -8.90
C ILE A 321 -8.26 6.26 -8.79
N LYS A 322 -8.48 7.13 -7.80
CA LYS A 322 -7.62 8.29 -7.57
C LYS A 322 -6.17 7.87 -7.29
N ILE A 323 -5.96 6.86 -6.45
CA ILE A 323 -4.63 6.31 -6.14
C ILE A 323 -3.95 5.78 -7.40
N VAL A 324 -4.67 5.01 -8.23
CA VAL A 324 -4.12 4.45 -9.49
C VAL A 324 -3.72 5.58 -10.45
N HIS A 325 -4.52 6.63 -10.57
CA HIS A 325 -4.20 7.79 -11.42
C HIS A 325 -2.96 8.55 -10.93
N TYR A 326 -2.84 8.74 -9.62
CA TYR A 326 -1.65 9.36 -9.02
C TYR A 326 -0.40 8.50 -9.20
N ASN A 327 -0.51 7.19 -9.04
CA ASN A 327 0.61 6.27 -9.23
C ASN A 327 1.16 6.33 -10.67
N ARG A 328 0.30 6.41 -11.70
CA ARG A 328 0.71 6.68 -13.09
C ARG A 328 1.51 7.98 -13.19
N ALA A 329 1.01 9.06 -12.61
CA ALA A 329 1.69 10.36 -12.66
C ALA A 329 3.07 10.32 -11.97
N ILE A 330 3.20 9.59 -10.85
CA ILE A 330 4.50 9.33 -10.20
C ILE A 330 5.46 8.58 -11.13
N ILE A 331 4.98 7.55 -11.82
CA ILE A 331 5.82 6.79 -12.74
C ILE A 331 6.29 7.67 -13.90
N TYR A 332 5.45 8.57 -14.40
CA TYR A 332 5.84 9.51 -15.45
C TYR A 332 6.89 10.51 -14.97
N TRP A 333 6.72 11.05 -13.76
CA TRP A 333 7.73 11.86 -13.11
C TRP A 333 9.06 11.12 -12.96
N ALA A 334 9.03 9.85 -12.55
CA ALA A 334 10.24 9.03 -12.45
C ALA A 334 10.88 8.84 -13.84
N ILE A 335 10.10 8.52 -14.86
CA ILE A 335 10.59 8.42 -16.25
C ILE A 335 11.27 9.72 -16.66
N ASP A 336 10.69 10.89 -16.39
CA ASP A 336 11.26 12.20 -16.71
C ASP A 336 12.60 12.44 -16.00
N LEU A 337 12.72 12.05 -14.73
CA LEU A 337 13.98 12.15 -13.97
C LEU A 337 15.09 11.30 -14.58
N TYR A 338 14.79 10.04 -14.91
CA TYR A 338 15.75 9.13 -15.54
C TYR A 338 16.11 9.60 -16.94
N GLU A 339 15.11 9.97 -17.73
CA GLU A 339 15.30 10.52 -19.07
C GLU A 339 16.26 11.70 -19.00
N ASN A 340 16.01 12.67 -18.11
CA ASN A 340 16.82 13.88 -17.96
C ASN A 340 18.07 13.74 -17.08
N SER A 341 18.43 12.53 -16.66
CA SER A 341 19.61 12.26 -15.79
C SER A 341 19.62 13.10 -14.50
N SER A 342 18.45 13.47 -13.99
CA SER A 342 18.25 14.36 -12.84
C SER A 342 17.98 13.58 -11.55
N ILE A 343 18.52 12.36 -11.43
CA ILE A 343 18.18 11.40 -10.36
C ILE A 343 18.65 11.95 -8.99
N PRO A 344 17.73 12.17 -8.04
CA PRO A 344 18.06 12.58 -6.67
C PRO A 344 18.97 11.57 -5.97
N GLN A 345 19.76 12.04 -5.00
CA GLN A 345 20.71 11.19 -4.29
C GLN A 345 20.03 10.06 -3.49
N SER A 346 18.81 10.30 -3.00
CA SER A 346 17.90 9.33 -2.35
C SER A 346 17.54 8.14 -3.25
N PHE A 347 17.51 8.33 -4.58
CA PHE A 347 17.23 7.26 -5.55
C PHE A 347 18.47 6.48 -5.99
N ARG A 348 19.68 7.02 -5.78
CA ARG A 348 20.91 6.36 -6.24
C ARG A 348 21.24 5.07 -5.48
N SER A 349 20.74 4.92 -4.26
CA SER A 349 20.87 3.67 -3.48
C SER A 349 20.06 2.50 -4.09
N TYR A 350 19.14 2.79 -5.01
CA TYR A 350 18.34 1.79 -5.71
C TYR A 350 18.90 1.37 -7.08
N ASP A 351 20.05 1.89 -7.53
CA ASP A 351 20.48 1.67 -8.92
C ASP A 351 21.98 1.38 -9.13
N PRO A 352 22.27 0.24 -9.78
CA PRO A 352 23.16 0.25 -10.93
C PRO A 352 22.66 -0.65 -12.11
N ASP A 353 21.37 -0.64 -12.45
CA ASP A 353 20.79 -1.45 -13.51
C ASP A 353 20.92 -0.80 -14.90
N LEU A 354 21.57 -1.51 -15.83
CA LEU A 354 21.69 -1.16 -17.26
C LEU A 354 20.35 -0.85 -17.96
N LEU A 355 19.22 -1.27 -17.39
CA LEU A 355 17.86 -1.14 -17.95
C LEU A 355 17.32 0.29 -17.92
N LEU A 356 17.92 1.21 -17.15
CA LEU A 356 17.51 2.61 -17.06
C LEU A 356 18.52 3.57 -17.70
N PHE A 357 19.44 3.07 -18.52
CA PHE A 357 20.52 3.84 -19.12
C PHE A 357 20.02 4.77 -20.25
N PRO A 358 19.95 6.10 -20.05
CA PRO A 358 19.31 7.01 -21.00
C PRO A 358 19.89 7.00 -22.42
N PRO A 359 21.21 6.85 -22.64
CA PRO A 359 21.79 6.76 -23.98
C PRO A 359 21.31 5.56 -24.82
N ILE A 360 20.81 4.49 -24.19
CA ILE A 360 20.20 3.35 -24.90
C ILE A 360 18.68 3.54 -24.98
N ASN A 361 18.04 3.96 -23.89
CA ASN A 361 16.59 3.98 -23.80
C ASN A 361 15.94 5.07 -24.67
N ARG A 362 16.55 6.27 -24.74
CA ARG A 362 16.02 7.40 -25.54
C ARG A 362 15.96 7.06 -27.04
N PRO A 363 17.05 6.61 -27.70
CA PRO A 363 17.00 6.30 -29.14
C PRO A 363 16.13 5.10 -29.48
N LEU A 364 15.86 4.20 -28.54
CA LEU A 364 14.96 3.08 -28.75
C LEU A 364 13.48 3.45 -28.49
N GLY A 365 13.21 4.62 -27.92
CA GLY A 365 11.86 5.04 -27.54
C GLY A 365 11.30 4.29 -26.33
N LEU A 366 12.15 3.66 -25.51
CA LEU A 366 11.72 2.83 -24.38
C LEU A 366 10.96 3.63 -23.33
N PHE A 367 11.32 4.89 -23.08
CA PHE A 367 10.57 5.76 -22.16
C PHE A 367 9.16 6.11 -22.66
N LYS A 368 8.95 6.15 -23.99
CA LYS A 368 7.61 6.34 -24.58
C LYS A 368 6.79 5.06 -24.49
N LEU A 369 7.43 3.91 -24.72
CA LEU A 369 6.83 2.59 -24.52
C LEU A 369 6.43 2.35 -23.07
N GLU A 370 7.29 2.70 -22.10
CA GLU A 370 6.97 2.67 -20.65
C GLU A 370 5.69 3.45 -20.34
N ARG A 371 5.58 4.70 -20.83
CA ARG A 371 4.37 5.50 -20.62
C ARG A 371 3.12 4.84 -21.22
N LEU A 372 3.19 4.33 -22.45
CA LEU A 372 2.08 3.63 -23.11
C LEU A 372 1.68 2.35 -22.37
N TYR A 373 2.66 1.56 -21.93
CA TYR A 373 2.40 0.33 -21.19
C TYR A 373 1.78 0.62 -19.83
N ASN A 374 2.28 1.63 -19.13
CA ASN A 374 1.71 2.06 -17.86
C ASN A 374 0.25 2.54 -17.97
N ILE A 375 -0.17 3.13 -19.11
CA ILE A 375 -1.59 3.43 -19.38
C ILE A 375 -2.42 2.15 -19.44
N GLN A 376 -1.93 1.12 -20.14
CA GLN A 376 -2.63 -0.17 -20.23
C GLN A 376 -2.80 -0.83 -18.85
N ILE A 377 -1.75 -0.78 -18.03
CA ILE A 377 -1.77 -1.25 -16.64
C ILE A 377 -2.80 -0.46 -15.82
N THR A 378 -2.79 0.87 -15.92
CA THR A 378 -3.72 1.75 -15.21
C THR A 378 -5.18 1.50 -15.61
N ASP A 379 -5.46 1.42 -16.93
CA ASP A 379 -6.80 1.16 -17.45
C ASP A 379 -7.32 -0.22 -17.00
N ALA A 380 -6.43 -1.24 -16.91
CA ALA A 380 -6.79 -2.55 -16.41
C ALA A 380 -7.17 -2.53 -14.92
N ALA A 381 -6.40 -1.83 -14.08
CA ALA A 381 -6.74 -1.65 -12.66
C ALA A 381 -8.06 -0.90 -12.50
N GLU A 382 -8.25 0.20 -13.23
CA GLU A 382 -9.50 0.98 -13.19
C GLU A 382 -10.71 0.13 -13.61
N ASN A 383 -10.56 -0.72 -14.62
CA ASN A 383 -11.61 -1.64 -15.04
C ASN A 383 -11.94 -2.68 -13.95
N ASP A 384 -10.93 -3.27 -13.32
CA ASP A 384 -11.15 -4.22 -12.22
C ASP A 384 -11.89 -3.54 -11.04
N ILE A 385 -11.45 -2.34 -10.64
CA ILE A 385 -12.08 -1.55 -9.57
C ILE A 385 -13.54 -1.20 -9.91
N LYS A 386 -13.82 -0.72 -11.13
CA LYS A 386 -15.18 -0.40 -11.58
C LYS A 386 -16.12 -1.61 -11.55
N ASN A 387 -15.56 -2.81 -11.74
CA ASN A 387 -16.29 -4.06 -11.65
C ASN A 387 -16.24 -4.69 -10.24
N LYS A 388 -15.81 -3.93 -9.21
CA LYS A 388 -15.71 -4.34 -7.81
C LYS A 388 -14.79 -5.55 -7.57
N LYS A 389 -13.75 -5.70 -8.39
CA LYS A 389 -12.71 -6.73 -8.24
C LYS A 389 -11.48 -6.10 -7.60
N TYR A 390 -11.47 -6.01 -6.27
CA TYR A 390 -10.43 -5.30 -5.52
C TYR A 390 -9.14 -6.12 -5.32
N ASP A 391 -9.16 -7.39 -5.72
CA ASP A 391 -7.98 -8.24 -5.91
C ASP A 391 -7.27 -7.97 -7.26
N LEU A 392 -7.80 -7.05 -8.09
CA LEU A 392 -7.19 -6.54 -9.32
C LEU A 392 -6.63 -7.64 -10.27
N PRO A 393 -7.42 -8.67 -10.63
CA PRO A 393 -6.91 -9.87 -11.29
C PRO A 393 -6.39 -9.61 -12.72
N THR A 394 -6.98 -8.66 -13.45
CA THR A 394 -6.55 -8.30 -14.81
C THR A 394 -5.23 -7.55 -14.76
N PHE A 395 -5.14 -6.57 -13.85
CA PHE A 395 -3.93 -5.81 -13.57
C PHE A 395 -2.78 -6.69 -13.10
N ASN A 396 -3.01 -7.56 -12.11
CA ASN A 396 -2.04 -8.53 -11.62
C ASN A 396 -1.48 -9.40 -12.75
N LYS A 397 -2.36 -9.95 -13.59
CA LYS A 397 -1.95 -10.76 -14.74
C LYS A 397 -1.06 -9.98 -15.71
N LEU A 398 -1.32 -8.69 -15.95
CA LEU A 398 -0.46 -7.90 -16.83
C LEU A 398 0.91 -7.65 -16.21
N ILE A 399 0.95 -7.39 -14.90
CA ILE A 399 2.20 -7.09 -14.19
C ILE A 399 3.09 -8.31 -14.02
N ASP A 400 2.52 -9.48 -13.73
CA ASP A 400 3.24 -10.76 -13.70
C ASP A 400 3.88 -11.10 -15.05
N ASN A 401 3.28 -10.63 -16.14
CA ASN A 401 3.76 -10.84 -17.50
C ASN A 401 4.53 -9.64 -18.07
N THR A 402 4.87 -8.63 -17.25
CA THR A 402 5.58 -7.43 -17.69
C THR A 402 7.01 -7.76 -18.08
N PRO A 403 7.44 -7.49 -19.32
CA PRO A 403 8.84 -7.63 -19.70
C PRO A 403 9.77 -6.71 -18.91
N ASN A 404 10.97 -7.19 -18.57
CA ASN A 404 11.97 -6.44 -17.77
C ASN A 404 12.42 -5.09 -18.38
N TYR A 405 12.18 -4.84 -19.67
CA TYR A 405 12.49 -3.56 -20.30
C TYR A 405 11.45 -2.45 -19.99
N TYR A 406 10.33 -2.79 -19.32
CA TYR A 406 9.45 -1.85 -18.63
C TYR A 406 9.82 -1.76 -17.15
N ALA A 407 11.10 -1.51 -16.88
CA ALA A 407 11.70 -1.59 -15.55
C ALA A 407 11.04 -0.63 -14.54
N LEU A 408 10.68 0.60 -14.94
CA LEU A 408 10.06 1.57 -14.02
C LEU A 408 8.62 1.15 -13.70
N THR A 409 7.84 0.82 -14.73
CA THR A 409 6.48 0.31 -14.53
C THR A 409 6.49 -0.93 -13.64
N TYR A 410 7.35 -1.91 -13.91
CA TYR A 410 7.43 -3.11 -13.09
C TYR A 410 7.81 -2.80 -11.64
N LYS A 411 8.95 -2.13 -11.41
CA LYS A 411 9.47 -1.88 -10.04
C LYS A 411 8.55 -0.97 -9.21
N MET A 412 8.02 0.08 -9.81
CA MET A 412 7.23 1.08 -9.09
C MET A 412 5.76 0.69 -8.96
N THR A 413 5.23 -0.16 -9.83
CA THR A 413 3.83 -0.62 -9.68
C THR A 413 3.77 -1.91 -8.85
N ALA A 414 4.68 -2.87 -9.02
CA ALA A 414 4.64 -4.19 -8.33
C ALA A 414 4.70 -4.11 -6.80
N TYR A 415 5.35 -3.08 -6.24
CA TYR A 415 5.41 -2.87 -4.79
C TYR A 415 4.04 -2.55 -4.14
N HIS A 416 3.02 -2.18 -4.93
CA HIS A 416 1.74 -1.69 -4.43
C HIS A 416 0.53 -2.62 -4.67
N HIS A 417 0.71 -3.80 -5.27
CA HIS A 417 -0.34 -4.47 -6.04
C HIS A 417 -1.42 -5.26 -5.26
N ASN A 418 -1.08 -6.13 -4.30
CA ASN A 418 -2.07 -7.05 -3.71
C ASN A 418 -2.54 -6.70 -2.30
N HIS A 419 -1.66 -6.13 -1.48
CA HIS A 419 -1.97 -5.88 -0.08
C HIS A 419 -2.98 -4.74 0.10
N ASN A 420 -2.91 -3.72 -0.77
CA ASN A 420 -3.64 -2.48 -0.58
C ASN A 420 -5.14 -2.65 -0.83
N GLY A 421 -5.55 -3.23 -1.96
CA GLY A 421 -6.98 -3.46 -2.26
C GLY A 421 -7.69 -4.24 -1.15
N GLN A 422 -6.99 -5.19 -0.53
CA GLN A 422 -7.50 -5.98 0.59
C GLN A 422 -7.64 -5.15 1.88
N ILE A 423 -6.66 -4.29 2.22
CA ILE A 423 -6.77 -3.36 3.36
C ILE A 423 -8.00 -2.46 3.20
N PHE A 424 -8.21 -1.94 1.99
CA PHE A 424 -9.33 -1.09 1.66
C PHE A 424 -10.68 -1.84 1.78
N SER A 425 -10.77 -3.07 1.27
CA SER A 425 -11.94 -3.94 1.45
C SER A 425 -12.22 -4.25 2.93
N LEU A 426 -11.18 -4.63 3.69
CA LEU A 426 -11.28 -4.90 5.13
C LEU A 426 -11.88 -3.70 5.88
N SER A 427 -11.33 -2.50 5.67
CA SER A 427 -11.83 -1.29 6.31
C SER A 427 -13.30 -1.03 5.95
N ASN A 428 -13.69 -1.27 4.70
CA ASN A 428 -15.07 -1.10 4.26
C ASN A 428 -16.03 -2.15 4.86
N ASP A 429 -15.62 -3.42 4.92
CA ASP A 429 -16.40 -4.51 5.51
C ASP A 429 -16.57 -4.32 7.03
N GLN A 430 -15.53 -3.88 7.73
CA GLN A 430 -15.61 -3.47 9.14
C GLN A 430 -16.73 -2.44 9.37
N LEU A 431 -16.78 -1.38 8.55
CA LEU A 431 -17.83 -0.36 8.64
C LEU A 431 -19.22 -0.90 8.27
N ASN A 432 -19.33 -1.75 7.25
CA ASN A 432 -20.61 -2.39 6.87
C ASN A 432 -21.15 -3.32 7.97
N LEU A 433 -20.28 -4.09 8.63
CA LEU A 433 -20.68 -4.94 9.75
C LEU A 433 -21.21 -4.10 10.91
N LEU A 434 -20.57 -2.96 11.22
CA LEU A 434 -21.09 -2.02 12.21
C LEU A 434 -22.47 -1.49 11.81
N GLN A 435 -22.68 -1.10 10.55
CA GLN A 435 -23.99 -0.65 10.07
C GLN A 435 -25.08 -1.71 10.27
N LEU A 436 -24.79 -2.97 9.93
CA LEU A 436 -25.72 -4.08 10.10
C LEU A 436 -26.00 -4.36 11.58
N ALA A 437 -24.99 -4.31 12.44
CA ALA A 437 -25.11 -4.50 13.87
C ALA A 437 -25.97 -3.39 14.50
N ILE A 438 -25.68 -2.12 14.18
CA ILE A 438 -26.43 -0.95 14.64
C ILE A 438 -27.89 -1.05 14.17
N ALA A 439 -28.12 -1.32 12.89
CA ALA A 439 -29.47 -1.47 12.34
C ALA A 439 -30.24 -2.62 13.04
N SER A 440 -29.57 -3.73 13.34
CA SER A 440 -30.15 -4.86 14.08
C SER A 440 -30.54 -4.48 15.50
N GLN A 441 -29.74 -3.67 16.19
CA GLN A 441 -30.09 -3.17 17.52
C GLN A 441 -31.24 -2.18 17.50
N ARG A 442 -31.26 -1.26 16.52
CA ARG A 442 -32.39 -0.34 16.35
C ARG A 442 -33.69 -1.11 16.05
N TYR A 443 -33.61 -2.17 15.23
CA TYR A 443 -34.71 -3.09 15.03
C TYR A 443 -35.15 -3.75 16.33
N TYR A 444 -34.21 -4.23 17.16
CA TYR A 444 -34.49 -4.81 18.46
C TYR A 444 -35.18 -3.81 19.40
N LEU A 445 -34.72 -2.56 19.49
CA LEU A 445 -35.37 -1.52 20.31
C LEU A 445 -36.81 -1.25 19.88
N ALA A 446 -37.10 -1.33 18.57
CA ALA A 446 -38.44 -1.10 18.03
C ALA A 446 -39.39 -2.30 18.15
N ASN A 447 -38.86 -3.53 18.08
CA ASN A 447 -39.67 -4.76 17.95
C ASN A 447 -39.51 -5.74 19.12
N ASN A 448 -38.60 -5.48 20.05
CA ASN A 448 -38.23 -6.34 21.17
C ASN A 448 -37.80 -7.76 20.76
N ALA A 449 -37.25 -7.90 19.56
CA ALA A 449 -36.68 -9.11 18.99
C ALA A 449 -35.70 -8.74 17.89
N TYR A 450 -34.63 -9.52 17.69
CA TYR A 450 -33.73 -9.34 16.56
C TYR A 450 -34.39 -9.78 15.23
N PRO A 451 -33.98 -9.20 14.08
CA PRO A 451 -34.56 -9.57 12.80
C PRO A 451 -34.26 -11.04 12.47
N GLN A 452 -35.17 -11.73 11.79
CA GLN A 452 -34.94 -13.09 11.30
C GLN A 452 -33.99 -13.10 10.09
N SER A 453 -33.88 -11.98 9.38
CA SER A 453 -32.95 -11.78 8.27
C SER A 453 -32.68 -10.29 8.03
N PHE A 454 -31.57 -9.97 7.37
CA PHE A 454 -31.24 -8.58 7.02
C PHE A 454 -32.30 -7.88 6.17
N ALA A 455 -33.14 -8.61 5.43
CA ALA A 455 -34.21 -8.03 4.64
C ALA A 455 -35.22 -7.20 5.47
N GLN A 456 -35.34 -7.46 6.78
CA GLN A 456 -36.21 -6.70 7.68
C GLN A 456 -35.60 -5.37 8.16
N LEU A 457 -34.31 -5.15 7.89
CA LEU A 457 -33.61 -3.92 8.27
C LEU A 457 -33.85 -2.79 7.27
N ALA A 458 -33.94 -3.12 5.98
CA ALA A 458 -34.12 -2.12 4.92
C ALA A 458 -35.61 -1.89 4.58
N PRO A 459 -35.99 -0.67 4.17
CA PRO A 459 -35.18 0.56 4.15
C PRO A 459 -35.19 1.33 5.49
N THR A 460 -35.94 0.85 6.50
CA THR A 460 -36.27 1.61 7.71
C THR A 460 -35.08 1.90 8.62
N PHE A 461 -34.22 0.90 8.85
CA PHE A 461 -33.08 1.00 9.77
C PHE A 461 -31.74 1.17 9.04
N ILE A 462 -31.67 0.72 7.78
CA ILE A 462 -30.55 0.93 6.86
C ILE A 462 -31.09 1.14 5.44
N PRO A 463 -30.53 2.05 4.61
CA PRO A 463 -31.10 2.34 3.29
C PRO A 463 -31.12 1.14 2.33
N GLN A 464 -30.07 0.34 2.35
CA GLN A 464 -29.89 -0.86 1.54
C GLN A 464 -28.99 -1.85 2.28
N ILE A 465 -29.19 -3.15 2.03
CA ILE A 465 -28.35 -4.18 2.63
C ILE A 465 -27.01 -4.22 1.88
N PRO A 466 -25.87 -3.97 2.56
CA PRO A 466 -24.57 -4.06 1.92
C PRO A 466 -24.20 -5.51 1.59
N ILE A 467 -23.24 -5.66 0.67
CA ILE A 467 -22.65 -6.94 0.28
C ILE A 467 -21.18 -6.98 0.72
N ASP A 468 -20.69 -8.18 1.02
CA ASP A 468 -19.29 -8.44 1.37
C ASP A 468 -18.39 -8.12 0.16
N GLN A 469 -17.32 -7.34 0.39
CA GLN A 469 -16.45 -6.89 -0.71
C GLN A 469 -15.54 -7.99 -1.24
N TYR A 470 -15.27 -9.06 -0.48
CA TYR A 470 -14.38 -10.14 -0.89
C TYR A 470 -15.04 -11.13 -1.85
N ASN A 471 -16.28 -11.53 -1.56
CA ASN A 471 -16.98 -12.57 -2.33
C ASN A 471 -18.24 -12.08 -3.06
N GLN A 472 -18.58 -10.78 -2.93
CA GLN A 472 -19.76 -10.16 -3.53
C GLN A 472 -21.09 -10.86 -3.15
N SER A 473 -21.13 -11.50 -1.98
CA SER A 473 -22.28 -12.19 -1.43
C SER A 473 -22.85 -11.44 -0.22
N PRO A 474 -24.08 -11.74 0.24
CA PRO A 474 -24.58 -11.19 1.50
C PRO A 474 -23.68 -11.58 2.67
N TYR A 475 -23.55 -10.68 3.65
CA TYR A 475 -22.93 -11.01 4.93
C TYR A 475 -23.67 -12.18 5.60
N GLN A 476 -22.96 -12.94 6.40
CA GLN A 476 -23.52 -14.07 7.13
C GLN A 476 -24.18 -13.58 8.42
N TYR A 477 -25.26 -14.27 8.81
CA TYR A 477 -26.10 -13.89 9.92
C TYR A 477 -26.54 -15.09 10.74
N ILE A 478 -26.27 -15.05 12.04
CA ILE A 478 -26.70 -16.06 13.01
C ILE A 478 -27.53 -15.34 14.06
N ASN A 479 -28.72 -15.85 14.36
CA ASN A 479 -29.62 -15.32 15.38
C ASN A 479 -30.15 -16.49 16.22
N ASN A 480 -30.12 -16.34 17.54
CA ASN A 480 -30.74 -17.27 18.49
C ASN A 480 -31.19 -16.54 19.77
N ASP A 481 -31.67 -17.30 20.75
CA ASP A 481 -32.18 -16.77 22.01
C ASP A 481 -31.12 -16.06 22.88
N LEU A 482 -29.83 -16.14 22.52
CA LEU A 482 -28.74 -15.44 23.22
C LEU A 482 -28.36 -14.11 22.54
N GLY A 483 -28.74 -13.89 21.27
CA GLY A 483 -28.38 -12.70 20.52
C GLY A 483 -28.08 -12.98 19.05
N ILE A 484 -27.14 -12.23 18.49
CA ILE A 484 -26.80 -12.29 17.06
C ILE A 484 -25.29 -12.30 16.81
N ILE A 485 -24.89 -12.91 15.68
CA ILE A 485 -23.55 -12.81 15.10
C ILE A 485 -23.70 -12.41 13.64
N ILE A 486 -22.92 -11.41 13.22
CA ILE A 486 -22.85 -10.87 11.86
C ILE A 486 -21.39 -10.99 11.44
N TYR A 487 -21.11 -11.61 10.29
CA TYR A 487 -19.72 -11.74 9.85
C TYR A 487 -19.54 -11.72 8.33
N ALA A 488 -18.33 -11.33 7.93
CA ALA A 488 -17.80 -11.42 6.57
C ALA A 488 -16.78 -12.57 6.52
N ILE A 489 -16.61 -13.23 5.38
CA ILE A 489 -15.70 -14.40 5.28
C ILE A 489 -14.22 -14.01 5.22
N GLY A 490 -13.93 -12.72 5.13
CA GLY A 490 -12.58 -12.22 5.10
C GLY A 490 -11.80 -12.57 3.83
N LYS A 491 -10.48 -12.44 3.93
CA LYS A 491 -9.57 -12.33 2.79
C LYS A 491 -9.23 -13.66 2.11
N ASP A 492 -9.13 -14.75 2.85
CA ASP A 492 -8.86 -16.08 2.29
C ASP A 492 -10.08 -16.70 1.60
N GLN A 493 -11.26 -16.10 1.80
CA GLN A 493 -12.54 -16.57 1.30
C GLN A 493 -12.90 -17.97 1.85
N ILE A 494 -12.40 -18.32 3.03
CA ILE A 494 -12.74 -19.55 3.73
C ILE A 494 -13.72 -19.17 4.85
N ASP A 495 -14.90 -19.79 4.86
CA ASP A 495 -15.90 -19.56 5.90
C ASP A 495 -15.51 -20.32 7.18
N ASP A 496 -15.00 -19.59 8.17
CA ASP A 496 -14.66 -20.09 9.50
C ASP A 496 -15.88 -20.18 10.43
N LYS A 497 -17.09 -19.99 9.89
CA LYS A 497 -18.39 -20.10 10.57
C LYS A 497 -18.55 -19.14 11.75
N ALA A 498 -17.94 -17.97 11.63
CA ALA A 498 -17.82 -16.90 12.61
C ALA A 498 -16.90 -17.21 13.79
N LEU A 499 -15.87 -18.05 13.62
CA LEU A 499 -14.91 -18.32 14.69
C LEU A 499 -13.99 -17.10 14.88
N PRO A 500 -14.06 -16.37 16.01
CA PRO A 500 -13.25 -15.17 16.21
C PRO A 500 -11.89 -15.47 16.89
N TYR A 501 -11.58 -16.75 17.13
CA TYR A 501 -10.39 -17.18 17.88
C TYR A 501 -9.41 -17.89 16.94
N THR A 502 -8.13 -17.52 17.02
CA THR A 502 -7.05 -18.20 16.29
C THR A 502 -6.73 -19.57 16.91
N LEU A 503 -5.94 -20.40 16.21
CA LEU A 503 -5.43 -21.66 16.74
C LEU A 503 -4.58 -21.47 18.02
N ASN A 504 -3.99 -20.29 18.19
CA ASN A 504 -3.22 -19.90 19.38
C ASN A 504 -4.09 -19.27 20.47
N SER A 505 -5.43 -19.34 20.34
CA SER A 505 -6.40 -18.86 21.33
C SER A 505 -6.36 -17.36 21.59
N THR A 506 -5.87 -16.55 20.66
CA THR A 506 -6.06 -15.09 20.69
C THR A 506 -7.34 -14.73 19.95
N ILE A 507 -8.00 -13.63 20.33
CA ILE A 507 -8.93 -12.98 19.40
C ILE A 507 -8.10 -12.69 18.15
N SER A 508 -8.53 -13.16 16.98
CA SER A 508 -7.88 -12.70 15.75
C SER A 508 -8.07 -11.18 15.74
N THR A 509 -6.98 -10.41 15.84
CA THR A 509 -7.10 -8.96 15.66
C THR A 509 -7.69 -8.80 14.28
N GLN A 510 -8.95 -8.37 14.20
CA GLN A 510 -9.81 -8.71 13.08
C GLN A 510 -9.13 -8.39 11.74
N GLY A 511 -8.84 -9.43 10.96
CA GLY A 511 -8.16 -9.32 9.67
C GLY A 511 -6.62 -9.43 9.66
N SER A 512 -5.94 -9.71 10.77
CA SER A 512 -4.48 -9.94 10.78
C SER A 512 -4.09 -11.36 10.36
N GLU A 513 -4.94 -12.34 10.68
CA GLU A 513 -4.88 -13.71 10.16
C GLU A 513 -6.10 -13.87 9.26
N ASN A 514 -5.90 -14.31 8.03
CA ASN A 514 -6.95 -14.43 7.01
C ASN A 514 -8.14 -15.26 7.54
N THR A 515 -9.10 -14.63 8.20
CA THR A 515 -10.21 -15.27 8.92
C THR A 515 -11.45 -14.38 8.80
N ASP A 516 -12.60 -14.91 9.20
CA ASP A 516 -13.85 -14.18 9.26
C ASP A 516 -13.73 -12.86 10.07
N ILE A 517 -14.36 -11.79 9.58
CA ILE A 517 -14.50 -10.51 10.32
C ILE A 517 -15.83 -10.57 11.06
N VAL A 518 -15.82 -10.53 12.40
CA VAL A 518 -16.98 -10.89 13.23
C VAL A 518 -17.43 -9.75 14.14
N ILE A 519 -18.73 -9.48 14.16
CA ILE A 519 -19.40 -8.72 15.23
C ILE A 519 -20.45 -9.61 15.88
N ASP A 520 -20.39 -9.72 17.20
CA ASP A 520 -21.37 -10.39 18.02
C ASP A 520 -22.11 -9.39 18.92
N ILE A 521 -23.38 -9.66 19.18
CA ILE A 521 -24.18 -8.94 20.18
C ILE A 521 -24.91 -9.98 21.01
N THR A 522 -24.61 -10.02 22.31
CA THR A 522 -25.29 -10.87 23.29
C THR A 522 -26.39 -10.08 23.99
N LEU A 523 -27.57 -10.67 24.19
CA LEU A 523 -28.67 -10.06 24.95
C LEU A 523 -28.30 -9.86 26.43
N PRO A 524 -28.78 -8.80 27.11
CA PRO A 524 -28.37 -8.49 28.49
C PRO A 524 -28.71 -9.57 29.50
N ASN A 525 -29.79 -10.30 29.23
CA ASN A 525 -30.32 -11.34 30.12
C ASN A 525 -29.87 -12.75 29.69
N ALA A 526 -28.99 -12.85 28.68
CA ALA A 526 -28.45 -14.14 28.27
C ALA A 526 -27.58 -14.71 29.39
N PRO A 527 -27.66 -16.02 29.69
CA PRO A 527 -26.87 -16.65 30.75
C PRO A 527 -25.36 -16.69 30.44
N GLN A 528 -24.98 -16.50 29.18
CA GLN A 528 -23.60 -16.48 28.69
C GLN A 528 -23.55 -15.76 27.32
N SER A 529 -22.35 -15.44 26.85
CA SER A 529 -22.15 -14.87 25.50
C SER A 529 -22.61 -15.83 24.40
N ILE A 530 -23.14 -15.27 23.31
CA ILE A 530 -23.45 -16.07 22.10
C ILE A 530 -22.21 -16.77 21.53
N LEU A 531 -21.04 -16.12 21.63
CA LEU A 531 -19.77 -16.71 21.19
C LEU A 531 -19.32 -17.85 22.11
N SER A 532 -19.45 -17.69 23.43
CA SER A 532 -19.09 -18.74 24.40
C SER A 532 -19.98 -19.97 24.25
N HIS A 533 -21.28 -19.77 23.97
CA HIS A 533 -22.21 -20.85 23.72
C HIS A 533 -21.88 -21.62 22.43
N ARG A 534 -21.50 -20.90 21.36
CA ARG A 534 -21.23 -21.49 20.04
C ARG A 534 -19.87 -22.18 19.98
N PHE A 535 -18.86 -21.62 20.66
CA PHE A 535 -17.47 -22.08 20.61
C PHE A 535 -16.89 -22.30 22.02
N PRO A 536 -17.46 -23.22 22.83
CA PRO A 536 -17.10 -23.34 24.24
C PRO A 536 -15.64 -23.71 24.46
N THR A 537 -15.05 -24.57 23.62
CA THR A 537 -13.65 -24.99 23.75
C THR A 537 -12.68 -23.86 23.40
N GLN A 538 -12.89 -23.21 22.26
CA GLN A 538 -12.03 -22.12 21.79
C GLN A 538 -12.17 -20.89 22.69
N HIS A 539 -13.40 -20.59 23.12
CA HIS A 539 -13.63 -19.50 24.06
C HIS A 539 -12.96 -19.76 25.40
N GLN A 540 -13.03 -20.98 25.96
CA GLN A 540 -12.33 -21.30 27.21
C GLN A 540 -10.82 -21.18 27.06
N ALA A 541 -10.25 -21.70 25.97
CA ALA A 541 -8.81 -21.57 25.70
C ALA A 541 -8.39 -20.09 25.59
N PHE A 542 -9.22 -19.26 24.96
CA PHE A 542 -9.01 -17.82 24.91
C PHE A 542 -9.07 -17.19 26.31
N LEU A 543 -10.07 -17.52 27.14
CA LEU A 543 -10.15 -17.02 28.52
C LEU A 543 -8.93 -17.43 29.35
N ASP A 544 -8.46 -18.67 29.19
CA ASP A 544 -7.29 -19.19 29.91
C ASP A 544 -6.01 -18.44 29.51
N ALA A 545 -5.79 -18.26 28.20
CA ALA A 545 -4.65 -17.49 27.66
C ALA A 545 -4.71 -16.00 28.07
N THR A 546 -5.90 -15.40 28.00
CA THR A 546 -6.13 -14.01 28.40
C THR A 546 -5.85 -13.82 29.89
N LYS A 547 -6.31 -14.76 30.72
CA LYS A 547 -6.06 -14.72 32.16
C LYS A 547 -4.56 -14.85 32.47
N GLU A 548 -3.87 -15.78 31.83
CA GLU A 548 -2.41 -15.93 31.97
C GLU A 548 -1.68 -14.63 31.61
N TYR A 549 -2.06 -14.02 30.49
CA TYR A 549 -1.50 -12.73 30.06
C TYR A 549 -1.81 -11.61 31.07
N HIS A 550 -3.04 -11.51 31.58
CA HIS A 550 -3.43 -10.52 32.60
C HIS A 550 -2.69 -10.70 33.94
N ASP A 551 -2.53 -11.94 34.40
CA ASP A 551 -1.79 -12.26 35.61
C ASP A 551 -0.32 -11.85 35.44
N HIS A 552 0.27 -12.14 34.28
CA HIS A 552 1.62 -11.72 33.92
C HIS A 552 1.75 -10.19 33.86
N TYR A 553 0.82 -9.50 33.20
CA TYR A 553 0.80 -8.04 33.08
C TYR A 553 0.64 -7.35 34.45
N SER A 554 -0.28 -7.83 35.29
CA SER A 554 -0.48 -7.30 36.64
C SER A 554 0.77 -7.47 37.50
N LYS A 555 1.47 -8.62 37.37
CA LYS A 555 2.72 -8.87 38.08
C LYS A 555 3.84 -7.94 37.61
N ARG A 556 3.92 -7.62 36.31
CA ARG A 556 4.85 -6.63 35.77
C ARG A 556 4.61 -5.23 36.33
N ILE A 557 3.36 -4.79 36.41
CA ILE A 557 3.03 -3.49 37.03
C ILE A 557 3.51 -3.47 38.48
N GLU A 558 3.22 -4.52 39.26
CA GLU A 558 3.63 -4.60 40.66
C GLU A 558 5.16 -4.54 40.81
N ILE A 559 5.91 -5.28 39.97
CA ILE A 559 7.38 -5.28 39.95
C ILE A 559 7.92 -3.90 39.58
N PHE A 560 7.33 -3.26 38.57
CA PHE A 560 7.73 -1.94 38.13
C PHE A 560 7.50 -0.87 39.21
N GLU A 561 6.35 -0.91 39.90
CA GLU A 561 6.07 -0.03 41.03
C GLU A 561 7.05 -0.25 42.20
N GLN A 562 7.37 -1.50 42.52
CA GLN A 562 8.36 -1.82 43.54
C GLN A 562 9.75 -1.27 43.19
N TYR A 563 10.16 -1.39 41.94
CA TYR A 563 11.40 -0.80 41.44
C TYR A 563 11.38 0.74 41.55
N LEU A 564 10.31 1.41 41.10
CA LEU A 564 10.16 2.86 41.23
C LEU A 564 10.15 3.33 42.69
N ALA A 565 9.69 2.50 43.62
CA ALA A 565 9.77 2.73 45.06
C ALA A 565 11.18 2.49 45.65
N GLY A 566 12.18 2.17 44.83
CA GLY A 566 13.57 1.95 45.21
C GLY A 566 13.89 0.56 45.72
N LYS A 567 13.03 -0.44 45.47
CA LYS A 567 13.28 -1.84 45.87
C LYS A 567 14.23 -2.50 44.85
N GLU A 568 15.24 -3.21 45.33
CA GLU A 568 16.04 -4.09 44.48
C GLU A 568 15.19 -5.29 44.01
N LEU A 569 15.20 -5.54 42.70
CA LEU A 569 14.51 -6.66 42.08
C LEU A 569 15.32 -7.95 42.23
N THR A 570 14.65 -9.06 42.53
CA THR A 570 15.23 -10.40 42.47
C THR A 570 15.59 -10.80 41.03
N GLU A 571 16.41 -11.83 40.86
CA GLU A 571 16.75 -12.38 39.53
C GLU A 571 15.49 -12.93 38.83
N GLU A 572 14.57 -13.56 39.58
CA GLU A 572 13.28 -14.03 39.06
C GLU A 572 12.33 -12.89 38.67
N GLU A 573 12.29 -11.79 39.43
CA GLU A 573 11.51 -10.59 39.05
C GLU A 573 12.10 -9.87 37.83
N ARG A 574 13.43 -9.90 37.67
CA ARG A 574 14.12 -9.41 36.46
C ARG A 574 13.83 -10.30 35.25
N ASP A 575 13.96 -11.61 35.41
CA ASP A 575 13.66 -12.58 34.35
C ASP A 575 12.17 -12.56 33.96
N LEU A 576 11.23 -12.35 34.90
CA LEU A 576 9.81 -12.18 34.56
C LEU A 576 9.55 -10.87 33.81
N PHE A 577 10.32 -9.83 34.09
CA PHE A 577 10.27 -8.58 33.35
C PHE A 577 10.89 -8.72 31.94
N ASP A 578 11.86 -9.63 31.74
CA ASP A 578 12.68 -9.80 30.52
C ASP A 578 12.23 -10.97 29.60
N SER A 579 11.66 -12.05 30.15
CA SER A 579 11.25 -13.27 29.43
C SER A 579 10.10 -13.08 28.44
N SER A 580 9.48 -11.90 28.44
CA SER A 580 8.40 -11.52 27.51
C SER A 580 8.89 -10.96 26.17
N PHE A 581 10.22 -10.85 25.99
CA PHE A 581 10.85 -10.31 24.77
C PHE A 581 11.34 -11.37 23.78
N ARG A 582 11.25 -12.66 24.12
CA ARG A 582 11.66 -13.79 23.27
C ARG A 582 10.52 -14.49 22.56
#